data_AF-A0A0A9DEQ6-F1
#
_entry.id   AF-A0A0A9DEQ6-F1
#
_cell.length_a   1.000
_cell.length_b   1.000
_cell.length_c   1.000
_cell.angle_alpha   90.00
_cell.angle_beta   90.00
_cell.angle_gamma   90.00
#
_symmetry.space_group_name_H-M   'P 1'
#
loop_
_entity.id
_entity.type
_entity.pdbx_description
1 polymer ?
#
loop_
_entity_poly.entity_id
_entity_poly.type
_entity_poly.pdbx_seq_one_letter_code
_entity_poly.pdbx_strand_id
1 'polypeptide(L)'
;MVDRTILGIDHLYRRPVYARTKECSINYPENGPLLPDAPSWCQAPFDPEGLLSSVMAIVTCLIGLQFGHVIIHFEKHRGRIMNWLIPSFIILALAFLMDFVGLHMNKPLYTISYTLVTAGAAGLLFAGIYALVDVRGFRTPTIPMEWMGKHALMIYVLVACNILPMFIRGLYWRDPNNNLLKFIGVGA
;
A
#
# COMPACT_ATOMS: atom_id res chain seq x y z
N MET A 1 -4.82 18.38 10.45
CA MET A 1 -4.90 19.52 11.39
C MET A 1 -3.62 20.34 11.35
N VAL A 2 -2.44 19.72 11.47
CA VAL A 2 -1.13 20.41 11.41
C VAL A 2 -0.86 21.12 10.07
N ASP A 3 -1.12 20.46 8.93
CA ASP A 3 -0.89 21.05 7.59
C ASP A 3 -1.74 22.32 7.38
N ARG A 4 -3.03 22.25 7.73
CA ARG A 4 -3.97 23.40 7.72
C ARG A 4 -3.56 24.54 8.65
N THR A 5 -2.97 24.24 9.81
CA THR A 5 -2.52 25.27 10.76
C THR A 5 -1.23 25.94 10.33
N ILE A 6 -0.35 25.27 9.58
CA ILE A 6 0.97 25.79 9.19
C ILE A 6 0.91 26.45 7.80
N LEU A 7 0.27 25.81 6.83
CA LEU A 7 0.28 26.20 5.41
C LEU A 7 -1.05 26.81 4.93
N GLY A 8 -2.10 26.77 5.76
CA GLY A 8 -3.43 27.29 5.41
C GLY A 8 -4.31 26.27 4.68
N ILE A 9 -5.39 26.72 4.04
CA ILE A 9 -6.32 25.85 3.29
C ILE A 9 -6.17 26.02 1.77
N ASP A 10 -5.46 27.06 1.34
CA ASP A 10 -5.42 27.47 -0.06
C ASP A 10 -4.56 26.56 -0.95
N HIS A 11 -3.61 25.82 -0.36
CA HIS A 11 -2.81 24.83 -1.08
C HIS A 11 -3.48 23.45 -1.19
N LEU A 12 -4.59 23.22 -0.48
CA LEU A 12 -5.29 21.94 -0.49
C LEU A 12 -6.18 21.78 -1.73
N TYR A 13 -6.09 20.61 -2.36
CA TYR A 13 -7.04 20.24 -3.41
C TYR A 13 -8.43 20.06 -2.82
N ARG A 14 -9.38 20.97 -3.08
CA ARG A 14 -10.74 20.84 -2.54
C ARG A 14 -11.55 19.67 -3.11
N ARG A 15 -11.18 19.16 -4.30
CA ARG A 15 -11.86 18.05 -4.96
C ARG A 15 -10.86 17.11 -5.62
N PRO A 16 -11.12 15.80 -5.61
CA PRO A 16 -10.27 14.84 -6.30
C PRO A 16 -10.26 15.08 -7.81
N VAL A 17 -9.11 14.88 -8.44
CA VAL A 17 -8.97 14.98 -9.90
C VAL A 17 -9.90 13.99 -10.63
N TYR A 18 -10.08 12.79 -10.07
CA TYR A 18 -10.94 11.77 -10.67
C TYR A 18 -12.43 12.15 -10.68
N ALA A 19 -12.88 13.08 -9.84
CA ALA A 19 -14.25 13.59 -9.87
C ALA A 19 -14.56 14.41 -11.14
N ARG A 20 -13.54 14.74 -11.96
CA ARG A 20 -13.69 15.40 -13.27
C ARG A 20 -13.67 14.41 -14.44
N THR A 21 -13.63 13.11 -14.20
CA THR A 21 -13.65 12.12 -15.28
C THR A 21 -15.05 12.00 -15.88
N LYS A 22 -15.13 11.57 -17.16
CA LYS A 22 -16.42 11.34 -17.85
C LYS A 22 -17.29 10.29 -17.14
N GLU A 23 -16.65 9.39 -16.39
CA GLU A 23 -17.30 8.30 -15.65
C GLU A 23 -17.94 8.80 -14.36
N CYS A 24 -17.42 9.89 -13.77
CA CYS A 24 -17.86 10.40 -12.48
C CYS A 24 -18.64 11.73 -12.56
N SER A 25 -18.50 12.56 -13.61
CA SER A 25 -19.14 13.89 -13.68
C SER A 25 -20.05 14.05 -14.90
N ILE A 26 -21.28 14.48 -14.66
CA ILE A 26 -22.25 14.85 -15.72
C ILE A 26 -21.75 16.07 -16.50
N ASN A 27 -21.02 16.99 -15.85
CA ASN A 27 -20.59 18.27 -16.42
C ASN A 27 -19.14 18.24 -16.92
N TYR A 28 -18.64 17.07 -17.35
CA TYR A 28 -17.28 16.92 -17.88
C TYR A 28 -16.93 18.04 -18.90
N PRO A 29 -15.77 18.72 -18.79
CA PRO A 29 -14.61 18.44 -17.92
C PRO A 29 -14.68 19.12 -16.52
N GLU A 30 -15.78 19.78 -16.20
CA GLU A 30 -15.96 20.46 -14.93
C GLU A 30 -16.47 19.53 -13.83
N ASN A 31 -16.33 19.98 -12.58
CA ASN A 31 -16.87 19.27 -11.44
C ASN A 31 -18.40 19.37 -11.45
N GLY A 32 -19.08 18.23 -11.55
CA GLY A 32 -20.54 18.13 -11.54
C GLY A 32 -21.04 17.13 -10.50
N PRO A 33 -22.37 16.95 -10.39
CA PRO A 33 -22.96 15.84 -9.66
C PRO A 33 -22.52 14.49 -10.25
N LEU A 34 -22.51 13.46 -9.40
CA LEU A 34 -22.20 12.08 -9.80
C LEU A 34 -23.26 11.54 -10.76
N LEU A 35 -22.85 10.73 -11.74
CA LEU A 35 -23.78 9.99 -12.59
C LEU A 35 -24.59 8.97 -11.75
N PRO A 36 -25.86 8.70 -12.09
CA PRO A 36 -26.66 7.65 -11.44
C PRO A 36 -25.99 6.26 -11.53
N ASP A 37 -25.32 5.98 -12.64
CA ASP A 37 -24.60 4.72 -12.92
C ASP A 37 -23.09 4.84 -12.65
N ALA A 38 -22.65 5.81 -11.83
CA ALA A 38 -21.24 6.02 -11.55
C ALA A 38 -20.62 4.79 -10.86
N PRO A 39 -19.42 4.34 -11.27
CA PRO A 39 -18.75 3.23 -10.63
C PRO A 39 -18.38 3.58 -9.17
N SER A 40 -18.36 2.56 -8.31
CA SER A 40 -18.19 2.74 -6.85
C SER A 40 -16.91 3.49 -6.45
N TRP A 41 -15.86 3.44 -7.26
CA TRP A 41 -14.62 4.17 -7.00
C TRP A 41 -14.75 5.69 -7.19
N CYS A 42 -15.77 6.20 -7.89
CA CYS A 42 -16.03 7.64 -7.99
C CYS A 42 -16.39 8.27 -6.62
N GLN A 43 -16.82 7.46 -5.66
CA GLN A 43 -17.14 7.87 -4.29
C GLN A 43 -15.99 7.61 -3.31
N ALA A 44 -14.80 7.28 -3.80
CA ALA A 44 -13.67 7.00 -2.93
C ALA A 44 -13.38 8.19 -2.01
N PRO A 45 -13.02 7.95 -0.74
CA PRO A 45 -12.59 9.04 0.14
C PRO A 45 -11.31 9.67 -0.42
N PHE A 46 -11.33 10.98 -0.63
CA PHE A 46 -10.18 11.76 -1.08
C PHE A 46 -9.62 12.59 0.07
N ASP A 47 -8.33 12.42 0.35
CA ASP A 47 -7.63 13.25 1.32
C ASP A 47 -6.85 14.35 0.59
N PRO A 48 -7.14 15.64 0.85
CA PRO A 48 -6.50 16.75 0.15
C PRO A 48 -5.07 17.06 0.62
N GLU A 49 -4.59 16.39 1.67
CA GLU A 49 -3.31 16.66 2.35
C GLU A 49 -2.16 15.80 1.77
N GLY A 50 -1.42 16.32 0.79
CA GLY A 50 -0.36 15.56 0.09
C GLY A 50 1.05 15.67 0.71
N LEU A 51 1.37 16.77 1.37
CA LEU A 51 2.76 17.07 1.77
C LEU A 51 3.22 16.19 2.93
N LEU A 52 2.43 16.11 4.00
CA LEU A 52 2.76 15.29 5.16
C LEU A 52 2.88 13.81 4.78
N SER A 53 1.97 13.33 3.93
CA SER A 53 2.02 11.96 3.40
C SER A 53 3.29 11.71 2.56
N SER A 54 3.74 12.69 1.78
CA SER A 54 4.95 12.57 0.96
C SER A 54 6.22 12.51 1.82
N VAL A 55 6.32 13.36 2.85
CA VAL A 55 7.44 13.35 3.81
C VAL A 55 7.48 12.00 4.54
N MET A 56 6.34 11.53 5.01
CA MET A 56 6.24 10.24 5.68
C MET A 56 6.57 9.06 4.74
N ALA A 57 6.19 9.13 3.46
CA ALA A 57 6.59 8.14 2.46
C ALA A 57 8.12 8.07 2.29
N ILE A 58 8.79 9.23 2.23
CA ILE A 58 10.27 9.30 2.19
C ILE A 58 10.88 8.63 3.42
N VAL A 59 10.37 8.95 4.62
CA VAL A 59 10.84 8.33 5.88
C VAL A 59 10.69 6.81 5.83
N THR A 60 9.54 6.30 5.39
CA THR A 60 9.35 4.84 5.27
C THR A 60 10.28 4.19 4.25
N CYS A 61 10.60 4.89 3.15
CA CYS A 61 11.58 4.40 2.18
C CYS A 61 13.00 4.35 2.76
N LEU A 62 13.40 5.38 3.51
CA LEU A 62 14.71 5.43 4.18
C LEU A 62 14.84 4.34 5.25
N ILE A 63 13.78 4.08 6.02
CA ILE A 63 13.74 2.96 6.95
C ILE A 63 13.97 1.66 6.17
N GLY A 64 13.21 1.40 5.11
CA GLY A 64 13.38 0.21 4.27
C GLY A 64 14.81 0.06 3.70
N LEU A 65 15.41 1.16 3.25
CA LEU A 65 16.80 1.19 2.80
C LEU A 65 17.76 0.76 3.90
N GLN A 66 17.55 1.21 5.14
CA GLN A 66 18.36 0.81 6.28
C GLN A 66 18.28 -0.71 6.55
N PHE A 67 17.09 -1.32 6.43
CA PHE A 67 16.95 -2.78 6.54
C PHE A 67 17.76 -3.50 5.46
N GLY A 68 17.74 -3.00 4.21
CA GLY A 68 18.56 -3.53 3.12
C GLY A 68 20.06 -3.37 3.35
N HIS A 69 20.48 -2.22 3.88
CA HIS A 69 21.88 -1.94 4.20
C HIS A 69 22.44 -2.94 5.24
N VAL A 70 21.63 -3.34 6.22
CA VAL A 70 22.01 -4.35 7.22
C VAL A 70 22.29 -5.73 6.59
N ILE A 71 21.61 -6.09 5.50
CA ILE A 71 21.87 -7.35 4.78
C ILE A 71 23.32 -7.37 4.24
N ILE A 72 23.76 -6.25 3.67
CA ILE A 72 25.06 -6.12 3.02
C ILE A 72 26.17 -6.05 4.07
N HIS A 73 25.97 -5.30 5.16
CA HIS A 73 27.03 -5.00 6.11
C HIS A 73 27.32 -6.12 7.14
N PHE A 74 26.29 -6.88 7.53
CA PHE A 74 26.46 -7.95 8.53
C PHE A 74 26.50 -9.30 7.84
N GLU A 75 27.55 -10.10 8.04
CA GLU A 75 27.65 -11.43 7.42
C GLU A 75 26.90 -12.52 8.22
N LYS A 76 26.87 -12.41 9.56
CA LYS A 76 26.28 -13.44 10.43
C LYS A 76 24.75 -13.28 10.55
N HIS A 77 24.01 -14.38 10.36
CA HIS A 77 22.55 -14.41 10.48
C HIS A 77 22.01 -13.83 11.79
N ARG A 78 22.63 -14.20 12.92
CA ARG A 78 22.23 -13.69 14.25
C ARG A 78 22.39 -12.18 14.36
N GLY A 79 23.44 -11.61 13.79
CA GLY A 79 23.69 -10.16 13.78
C GLY A 79 22.64 -9.42 12.96
N ARG A 80 22.29 -9.93 11.77
CA ARG A 80 21.23 -9.38 10.92
C ARG A 80 19.88 -9.33 11.64
N ILE A 81 19.47 -10.48 12.20
CA ILE A 81 18.17 -10.61 12.87
C ILE A 81 18.07 -9.68 14.08
N MET A 82 19.11 -9.60 14.92
CA MET A 82 19.13 -8.68 16.06
C MET A 82 19.04 -7.21 15.62
N ASN A 83 19.79 -6.84 14.57
CA ASN A 83 19.77 -5.48 14.01
C ASN A 83 18.46 -5.12 13.30
N TRP A 84 17.59 -6.08 13.00
CA TRP A 84 16.23 -5.80 12.53
C TRP A 84 15.22 -5.81 13.67
N LEU A 85 15.26 -6.81 14.54
CA LEU A 85 14.29 -6.95 15.63
C LEU A 85 14.38 -5.79 16.62
N ILE A 86 15.58 -5.43 17.08
CA ILE A 86 15.78 -4.37 18.08
C ILE A 86 15.17 -3.03 17.60
N PRO A 87 15.57 -2.46 16.44
CA PRO A 87 14.96 -1.21 16.00
C PRO A 87 13.48 -1.36 15.63
N SER A 88 13.03 -2.51 15.12
CA SER A 88 11.60 -2.73 14.83
C SER A 88 10.75 -2.65 16.09
N PHE A 89 11.17 -3.28 17.19
CA PHE A 89 10.47 -3.19 18.47
C PHE A 89 10.50 -1.78 19.05
N ILE A 90 11.63 -1.07 18.94
CA ILE A 90 11.75 0.32 19.42
C ILE A 90 10.81 1.23 18.64
N ILE A 91 10.81 1.16 17.31
CA ILE A 91 9.93 1.95 16.44
C ILE A 91 8.47 1.64 16.74
N LEU A 92 8.11 0.38 16.91
CA LEU A 92 6.74 -0.04 17.22
C LEU A 92 6.29 0.47 18.60
N ALA A 93 7.14 0.39 19.63
CA ALA A 93 6.85 0.90 20.95
C ALA A 93 6.67 2.43 20.95
N LEU A 94 7.55 3.16 20.24
CA LEU A 94 7.42 4.60 20.04
C LEU A 94 6.11 4.94 19.33
N ALA A 95 5.70 4.15 18.34
CA ALA A 95 4.46 4.38 17.60
C ALA A 95 3.23 4.29 18.50
N PHE A 96 3.14 3.27 19.36
CA PHE A 96 2.05 3.12 20.33
C PHE A 96 2.07 4.21 21.41
N LEU A 97 3.26 4.65 21.83
CA LEU A 97 3.39 5.77 22.75
C LEU A 97 2.84 7.05 22.13
N MET A 98 3.13 7.32 20.85
CA MET A 98 2.61 8.49 20.13
C MET A 98 1.10 8.43 19.95
N ASP A 99 0.55 7.24 19.68
CA ASP A 99 -0.89 7.03 19.61
C ASP A 99 -1.56 7.36 20.96
N PHE A 100 -0.97 6.89 22.06
CA PHE A 100 -1.47 7.18 23.41
C PHE A 100 -1.39 8.67 23.80
N VAL A 101 -0.36 9.39 23.33
CA VAL A 101 -0.18 10.84 23.58
C VAL A 101 -1.18 11.70 22.77
N GLY A 102 -1.91 11.11 21.82
CA GLY A 102 -3.02 11.75 21.11
C GLY A 102 -2.86 11.85 19.59
N LEU A 103 -1.72 11.38 19.04
CA LEU A 103 -1.52 11.27 17.59
C LEU A 103 -2.13 9.96 17.09
N HIS A 104 -3.45 9.93 16.94
CA HIS A 104 -4.17 8.74 16.53
C HIS A 104 -3.73 8.21 15.16
N MET A 105 -3.69 6.88 15.02
CA MET A 105 -3.38 6.22 13.76
C MET A 105 -4.42 6.55 12.69
N ASN A 106 -4.00 7.20 11.60
CA ASN A 106 -4.87 7.49 10.47
C ASN A 106 -4.20 7.16 9.15
N LYS A 107 -4.83 6.24 8.40
CA LYS A 107 -4.30 5.70 7.15
C LYS A 107 -4.34 6.71 5.98
N PRO A 108 -5.43 7.46 5.74
CA PRO A 108 -5.48 8.45 4.65
C PRO A 108 -4.46 9.58 4.80
N LEU A 109 -4.29 10.11 6.02
CA LEU A 109 -3.28 11.16 6.30
C LEU A 109 -1.84 10.62 6.39
N TYR A 110 -1.66 9.29 6.34
CA TYR A 110 -0.39 8.61 6.53
C TYR A 110 0.38 9.16 7.75
N THR A 111 -0.28 9.19 8.91
CA THR A 111 0.23 9.88 10.12
C THR A 111 1.52 9.25 10.63
N ILE A 112 2.31 10.04 11.38
CA ILE A 112 3.59 9.59 11.95
C ILE A 112 3.40 8.31 12.78
N SER A 113 2.40 8.26 13.66
CA SER A 113 2.12 7.05 14.47
C SER A 113 1.79 5.85 13.58
N TYR A 114 1.01 6.05 12.50
CA TYR A 114 0.69 4.99 11.55
C TYR A 114 1.92 4.50 10.77
N THR A 115 2.81 5.40 10.36
CA THR A 115 4.03 5.03 9.63
C THR A 115 5.02 4.27 10.49
N LEU A 116 5.21 4.68 11.76
CA LEU A 116 6.07 3.92 12.66
C LEU A 116 5.48 2.53 12.98
N VAL A 117 4.16 2.42 13.23
CA VAL A 117 3.53 1.09 13.46
C VAL A 117 3.75 0.18 12.26
N THR A 118 3.44 0.67 11.05
CA THR A 118 3.54 -0.14 9.83
C THR A 118 4.99 -0.50 9.49
N ALA A 119 5.94 0.44 9.66
CA ALA A 119 7.37 0.17 9.46
C ALA A 119 7.92 -0.83 10.48
N GLY A 120 7.56 -0.69 11.76
CA GLY A 120 7.96 -1.62 12.83
C GLY A 120 7.38 -3.03 12.60
N ALA A 121 6.09 -3.11 12.28
CA ALA A 121 5.43 -4.39 11.98
C ALA A 121 6.02 -5.06 10.73
N ALA A 122 6.30 -4.30 9.66
CA ALA A 122 6.95 -4.79 8.46
C ALA A 122 8.37 -5.31 8.76
N GLY A 123 9.14 -4.63 9.62
CA GLY A 123 10.46 -5.06 10.05
C GLY A 123 10.45 -6.36 10.85
N LEU A 124 9.49 -6.53 11.77
CA LEU A 124 9.29 -7.79 12.51
C LEU A 124 8.90 -8.94 11.58
N LEU A 125 7.97 -8.69 10.66
CA LEU A 125 7.53 -9.67 9.66
C LEU A 125 8.70 -10.06 8.75
N PHE A 126 9.48 -9.10 8.28
CA PHE A 126 10.67 -9.33 7.46
C PHE A 126 11.70 -10.19 8.19
N ALA A 127 12.02 -9.87 9.44
CA ALA A 127 12.93 -10.67 10.27
C ALA A 127 12.41 -12.10 10.48
N GLY A 128 11.10 -12.27 10.66
CA GLY A 128 10.44 -13.57 10.78
C GLY A 128 10.53 -14.42 9.51
N ILE A 129 10.23 -13.83 8.35
CA ILE A 129 10.36 -14.50 7.05
C ILE A 129 11.82 -14.89 6.78
N TYR A 130 12.76 -13.98 7.04
CA TYR A 130 14.19 -14.27 6.88
C TYR A 130 14.62 -15.44 7.78
N ALA A 131 14.21 -15.46 9.04
CA ALA A 131 14.53 -16.57 9.94
C ALA A 131 13.91 -17.89 9.46
N LEU A 132 12.68 -17.87 8.95
CA LEU A 132 12.00 -19.06 8.44
C LEU A 132 12.69 -19.64 7.19
N VAL A 133 13.01 -18.77 6.23
CA VAL A 133 13.52 -19.17 4.91
C VAL A 133 15.03 -19.42 4.94
N ASP A 134 15.80 -18.48 5.50
CA ASP A 134 17.27 -18.52 5.43
C ASP A 134 17.92 -19.25 6.60
N VAL A 135 17.34 -19.20 7.81
CA VAL A 135 17.90 -19.92 8.97
C VAL A 135 17.34 -21.35 9.05
N ARG A 136 16.03 -21.52 8.84
CA ARG A 136 15.38 -22.84 8.97
C ARG A 136 15.22 -23.60 7.65
N GLY A 137 15.53 -22.98 6.52
CA GLY A 137 15.63 -23.65 5.22
C GLY A 137 14.30 -24.00 4.54
N PHE A 138 13.17 -23.43 4.98
CA PHE A 138 11.85 -23.69 4.37
C PHE A 138 11.70 -22.95 3.02
N ARG A 139 12.31 -23.50 1.96
CA ARG A 139 12.32 -22.86 0.63
C ARG A 139 11.19 -23.29 -0.31
N THR A 140 10.69 -24.52 -0.19
CA THR A 140 9.67 -25.05 -1.10
C THR A 140 8.34 -24.27 -1.12
N PRO A 141 7.74 -23.87 0.03
CA PRO A 141 6.49 -23.11 0.00
C PRO A 141 6.67 -21.64 -0.41
N THR A 142 7.89 -21.11 -0.42
CA THR A 142 8.16 -19.68 -0.70
C THR A 142 8.46 -19.38 -2.16
N ILE A 143 8.67 -20.40 -3.01
CA ILE A 143 8.89 -20.26 -4.46
C ILE A 143 7.81 -19.40 -5.17
N PRO A 144 6.49 -19.62 -4.98
CA PRO A 144 5.49 -18.78 -5.66
C PRO A 144 5.54 -17.32 -5.19
N MET A 145 5.84 -17.09 -3.91
CA MET A 145 5.94 -15.76 -3.32
C MET A 145 7.20 -15.03 -3.79
N GLU A 146 8.31 -15.75 -3.98
CA GLU A 146 9.52 -15.22 -4.61
C GLU A 146 9.28 -14.78 -6.05
N TRP A 147 8.59 -15.60 -6.86
CA TRP A 147 8.27 -15.26 -8.24
C TRP A 147 7.37 -14.02 -8.34
N MET A 148 6.33 -13.98 -7.50
CA MET A 148 5.46 -12.80 -7.39
C MET A 148 6.24 -11.54 -6.98
N GLY A 149 7.19 -11.67 -6.04
CA GLY A 149 8.04 -10.57 -5.60
C GLY A 149 8.98 -10.03 -6.70
N LYS A 150 9.63 -10.91 -7.46
CA LYS A 150 10.53 -10.51 -8.56
C LYS A 150 9.82 -9.82 -9.72
N HIS A 151 8.55 -10.15 -9.95
CA HIS A 151 7.72 -9.60 -11.03
C HIS A 151 6.65 -8.60 -10.55
N ALA A 152 6.78 -8.06 -9.33
CA ALA A 152 5.75 -7.22 -8.72
C ALA A 152 5.33 -6.01 -9.57
N LEU A 153 6.28 -5.31 -10.20
CA LEU A 153 5.99 -4.14 -11.06
C LEU A 153 5.18 -4.55 -12.31
N MET A 154 5.55 -5.65 -12.95
CA MET A 154 4.85 -6.15 -14.13
C MET A 154 3.42 -6.56 -13.77
N ILE A 155 3.24 -7.28 -12.66
CA ILE A 155 1.93 -7.67 -12.15
C ILE A 155 1.08 -6.44 -11.84
N TYR A 156 1.66 -5.43 -11.16
CA TYR A 156 0.98 -4.17 -10.86
C TYR A 156 0.47 -3.48 -12.13
N VAL A 157 1.30 -3.33 -13.17
CA VAL A 157 0.91 -2.70 -14.44
C VAL A 157 -0.19 -3.51 -15.13
N LEU A 158 -0.06 -4.85 -15.18
CA LEU A 158 -1.07 -5.72 -15.80
C LEU A 158 -2.44 -5.61 -15.14
N VAL A 159 -2.48 -5.50 -13.81
CA VAL A 159 -3.72 -5.32 -13.05
C VAL A 159 -4.26 -3.90 -13.19
N ALA A 160 -3.42 -2.88 -13.00
CA ALA A 160 -3.82 -1.47 -13.04
C ALA A 160 -4.33 -1.03 -14.41
N CYS A 161 -3.73 -1.53 -15.50
CA CYS A 161 -4.19 -1.26 -16.86
C CYS A 161 -5.38 -2.15 -17.29
N ASN A 162 -5.99 -2.91 -16.35
CA ASN A 162 -7.06 -3.86 -16.61
C ASN A 162 -6.75 -4.95 -17.66
N ILE A 163 -5.48 -5.14 -18.03
CA ILE A 163 -5.07 -6.14 -19.03
C ILE A 163 -5.35 -7.55 -18.50
N LEU A 164 -4.97 -7.80 -17.24
CA LEU A 164 -5.18 -9.08 -16.57
C LEU A 164 -6.67 -9.42 -16.41
N PRO A 165 -7.53 -8.55 -15.84
CA PRO A 165 -8.96 -8.84 -15.77
C PRO A 165 -9.64 -8.94 -17.14
N MET A 166 -9.19 -8.19 -18.16
CA MET A 166 -9.69 -8.33 -19.52
C MET A 166 -9.33 -9.69 -20.12
N PHE A 167 -8.09 -10.16 -19.91
CA PHE A 167 -7.67 -11.50 -20.35
C PHE A 167 -8.46 -12.62 -19.66
N ILE A 168 -8.68 -12.51 -18.34
CA ILE A 168 -9.47 -13.50 -17.58
C ILE A 168 -10.94 -13.50 -18.02
N ARG A 169 -11.52 -12.33 -18.31
CA ARG A 169 -12.88 -12.23 -18.86
C ARG A 169 -12.97 -12.71 -20.31
N GLY A 170 -11.91 -12.50 -21.10
CA GLY A 170 -11.81 -12.95 -22.48
C GLY A 170 -11.72 -14.47 -22.63
N LEU A 171 -11.28 -15.17 -21.57
CA LEU A 171 -11.41 -16.63 -21.45
C LEU A 171 -12.85 -17.02 -21.08
N TYR A 172 -13.73 -16.97 -22.08
CA TYR A 172 -15.11 -17.43 -21.97
C TYR A 172 -15.32 -18.72 -22.77
N TRP A 173 -16.14 -19.62 -22.24
CA TRP A 173 -16.50 -20.84 -22.94
C TRP A 173 -17.86 -20.71 -23.60
N ARG A 174 -17.86 -20.57 -24.93
CA ARG A 174 -19.02 -20.54 -25.84
C ARG A 174 -19.94 -19.33 -25.70
N ASP A 175 -20.23 -18.88 -24.49
CA ASP A 175 -21.05 -17.70 -24.17
C ASP A 175 -20.28 -16.68 -23.32
N PRO A 176 -20.40 -15.37 -23.60
CA PRO A 176 -19.72 -14.30 -22.86
C PRO A 176 -20.22 -14.11 -21.41
N ASN A 177 -21.27 -14.85 -21.02
CA ASN A 177 -21.78 -14.91 -19.65
C ASN A 177 -21.16 -16.06 -18.83
N ASN A 178 -20.46 -17.00 -19.47
CA ASN A 178 -19.78 -18.14 -18.84
C ASN A 178 -18.27 -17.89 -18.78
N ASN A 179 -17.89 -16.82 -18.07
CA ASN A 179 -16.50 -16.42 -17.90
C ASN A 179 -15.86 -17.14 -16.72
N LEU A 180 -14.53 -17.28 -16.75
CA LEU A 180 -13.75 -17.94 -15.70
C LEU A 180 -14.03 -17.36 -14.29
N LEU A 181 -14.32 -16.06 -14.20
CA LEU A 181 -14.71 -15.36 -12.95
C LEU A 181 -15.96 -15.97 -12.28
N LYS A 182 -16.97 -16.31 -13.08
CA LYS A 182 -18.20 -16.94 -12.58
C LYS A 182 -17.94 -18.37 -12.10
N PHE A 183 -17.02 -19.07 -12.75
CA PHE A 183 -16.58 -20.41 -12.35
C PHE A 183 -15.78 -20.41 -11.05
N ILE A 184 -15.01 -19.34 -10.80
CA ILE A 184 -14.24 -19.11 -9.55
C ILE A 184 -15.13 -18.52 -8.43
N GLY A 185 -16.40 -18.19 -8.71
CA GLY A 185 -17.35 -17.64 -7.73
C GLY A 185 -17.15 -16.17 -7.40
N VAL A 186 -16.34 -15.44 -8.20
CA VAL A 186 -16.10 -14.01 -8.04
C VAL A 186 -16.95 -13.30 -9.09
N GLY A 187 -18.19 -12.98 -8.74
CA GLY A 187 -19.14 -12.31 -9.64
C GLY A 187 -20.52 -12.97 -9.59
N ALA A 188 -21.21 -12.75 -8.47
CA ALA A 188 -22.67 -12.69 -8.42
C ALA A 188 -23.05 -11.23 -8.15
#